data_AF-A0A6L5FVD2-F1
#
_entry.id   AF-A0A6L5FVD2-F1
#
_cell.length_a   1.000
_cell.length_b   1.000
_cell.length_c   1.000
_cell.angle_alpha   90.00
_cell.angle_beta   90.00
_cell.angle_gamma   90.00
#
_symmetry.space_group_name_H-M   'P 1'
#
loop_
_entity.id
_entity.type
_entity.pdbx_description
1 polymer ?
#
loop_
_entity_poly.entity_id
_entity_poly.type
_entity_poly.pdbx_seq_one_letter_code
_entity_poly.pdbx_strand_id
1 'polypeptide(L)'
;MASVVASRGLFARPRAKTGWWSWVTTVDHKKIGIMYGVAAFFFFIVGGLEALLIRVQLARPDATVLSADAYNQIFTMHGLTMIFFGVMPMGVALMNYLIPLMIGARDVAFPRLNAFSFWVFLGAGIFM
;
A
#
# COMPACT_ATOMS: atom_id res chain seq x y z
N MET A 1 -46.09 10.52 7.78
CA MET A 1 -45.45 11.86 7.82
C MET A 1 -43.96 11.69 7.57
N ALA A 2 -43.50 12.26 6.45
CA ALA A 2 -42.13 12.52 5.98
C ALA A 2 -41.00 11.54 6.37
N SER A 3 -40.70 10.60 5.45
CA SER A 3 -39.37 10.00 5.34
C SER A 3 -38.35 11.11 5.03
N VAL A 4 -37.48 11.43 5.98
CA VAL A 4 -36.36 12.34 5.76
C VAL A 4 -35.40 11.67 4.76
N VAL A 5 -35.55 12.02 3.48
CA VAL A 5 -34.55 11.74 2.47
C VAL A 5 -33.32 12.55 2.86
N ALA A 6 -32.40 11.91 3.58
CA ALA A 6 -31.11 12.49 3.91
C ALA A 6 -30.45 12.92 2.60
N SER A 7 -30.27 14.23 2.41
CA SER A 7 -29.63 14.78 1.24
C SER A 7 -28.27 14.10 1.07
N ARG A 8 -28.09 13.41 -0.05
CA ARG A 8 -26.79 12.84 -0.45
C ARG A 8 -25.91 14.00 -0.90
N GLY A 9 -25.40 14.79 0.04
CA GLY A 9 -24.39 15.79 -0.26
C GLY A 9 -23.13 15.11 -0.80
N LEU A 10 -22.47 15.71 -1.80
CA LEU A 10 -21.21 15.21 -2.38
C LEU A 10 -20.12 14.94 -1.32
N PHE A 11 -20.22 15.59 -0.17
CA PHE A 11 -19.26 15.52 0.95
C PHE A 11 -19.68 14.59 2.10
N ALA A 12 -20.76 13.81 1.94
CA ALA A 12 -21.17 12.85 2.97
C ALA A 12 -20.09 11.79 3.23
N ARG A 13 -19.84 11.46 4.50
CA ARG A 13 -18.90 10.39 4.87
C ARG A 13 -19.48 9.01 4.48
N PRO A 14 -18.65 8.08 3.98
CA PRO A 14 -19.06 6.69 3.75
C PRO A 14 -19.65 6.07 5.02
N ARG A 15 -20.82 5.44 4.91
CA ARG A 15 -21.54 4.82 6.04
C ARG A 15 -21.48 3.28 6.05
N ALA A 16 -20.84 2.65 5.07
CA ALA A 16 -20.70 1.20 5.04
C ALA A 16 -19.87 0.74 6.24
N LYS A 17 -20.53 0.11 7.23
CA LYS A 17 -19.89 -0.33 8.49
C LYS A 17 -19.35 -1.75 8.43
N THR A 18 -19.88 -2.59 7.54
CA THR A 18 -19.58 -4.02 7.42
C THR A 18 -19.29 -4.42 5.97
N GLY A 19 -18.58 -5.54 5.80
CA GLY A 19 -18.25 -6.11 4.48
C GLY A 19 -17.05 -5.45 3.79
N TRP A 20 -16.68 -6.00 2.62
CA TRP A 20 -15.51 -5.55 1.83
C TRP A 20 -15.64 -4.10 1.36
N TRP A 21 -16.86 -3.64 1.05
CA TRP A 21 -17.12 -2.25 0.64
C TRP A 21 -16.77 -1.22 1.72
N SER A 22 -16.84 -1.63 3.00
CA SER A 22 -16.42 -0.80 4.15
C SER A 22 -14.91 -0.53 4.17
N TRP A 23 -14.12 -1.40 3.54
CA TRP A 23 -12.67 -1.23 3.38
C TRP A 23 -12.35 -0.45 2.12
N VAL A 24 -12.99 -0.80 1.00
CA VAL A 24 -12.71 -0.15 -0.30
C VAL A 24 -13.02 1.34 -0.27
N THR A 25 -14.13 1.73 0.37
CA THR A 25 -14.58 3.12 0.43
C THR A 25 -14.23 3.82 1.74
N THR A 26 -13.34 3.26 2.56
CA THR A 26 -13.02 3.84 3.87
C THR A 26 -12.31 5.19 3.74
N VAL A 27 -12.53 6.05 4.73
CA VAL A 27 -11.75 7.28 4.95
C VAL A 27 -11.06 7.28 6.33
N ASP A 28 -11.23 6.22 7.11
CA ASP A 28 -10.63 6.07 8.44
C ASP A 28 -9.12 5.81 8.31
N HIS A 29 -8.30 6.71 8.86
CA HIS A 29 -6.84 6.62 8.87
C HIS A 29 -6.30 5.29 9.42
N LYS A 30 -7.02 4.64 10.36
CA LYS A 30 -6.61 3.34 10.93
C LYS A 30 -6.73 2.23 9.90
N LYS A 31 -7.88 2.17 9.21
CA LYS A 31 -8.11 1.17 8.16
C LYS A 31 -7.15 1.40 6.98
N ILE A 32 -6.95 2.65 6.59
CA ILE A 32 -6.00 3.02 5.54
C ILE A 32 -4.58 2.61 5.93
N GLY A 33 -4.16 2.87 7.17
CA GLY A 33 -2.87 2.42 7.69
C GLY A 33 -2.69 0.91 7.63
N ILE A 34 -3.71 0.14 8.02
CA ILE A 34 -3.69 -1.34 7.91
C ILE A 34 -3.58 -1.77 6.44
N MET A 35 -4.34 -1.15 5.54
CA MET A 35 -4.30 -1.47 4.11
C MET A 35 -2.91 -1.21 3.50
N TYR A 36 -2.28 -0.07 3.84
CA TYR A 36 -0.89 0.19 3.48
C TYR A 36 0.06 -0.86 4.04
N GLY A 37 -0.07 -1.23 5.32
CA GLY A 37 0.79 -2.22 5.96
C GLY A 37 0.70 -3.60 5.30
N VAL A 38 -0.52 -4.06 4.98
CA VAL A 38 -0.75 -5.33 4.28
C VAL A 38 -0.16 -5.30 2.86
N ALA A 39 -0.41 -4.23 2.10
CA ALA A 39 0.14 -4.09 0.75
C ALA A 39 1.67 -4.00 0.76
N ALA A 40 2.24 -3.22 1.68
CA ALA A 40 3.68 -3.09 1.86
C ALA A 40 4.35 -4.42 2.21
N PHE A 41 3.72 -5.20 3.10
CA PHE A 41 4.21 -6.53 3.46
C PHE A 41 4.15 -7.51 2.28
N PHE A 42 3.11 -7.44 1.46
CA PHE A 42 3.03 -8.22 0.23
C PHE A 42 4.19 -7.88 -0.73
N PHE A 43 4.41 -6.59 -1.02
CA PHE A 43 5.54 -6.18 -1.87
C PHE A 43 6.90 -6.46 -1.25
N PHE A 44 7.02 -6.44 0.08
CA PHE A 44 8.23 -6.87 0.77
C PHE A 44 8.56 -8.35 0.50
N ILE A 45 7.55 -9.22 0.48
CA ILE A 45 7.73 -10.63 0.10
C ILE A 45 8.16 -10.72 -1.37
N VAL A 46 7.51 -9.99 -2.27
CA VAL A 46 7.88 -9.96 -3.71
C VAL A 46 9.33 -9.51 -3.88
N GLY A 47 9.73 -8.40 -3.27
CA GLY A 47 11.10 -7.90 -3.29
C GLY A 47 12.09 -8.89 -2.67
N GLY A 48 11.68 -9.62 -1.62
CA GLY A 48 12.45 -10.70 -1.03
C GLY A 48 12.68 -11.87 -1.99
N LEU A 49 11.68 -12.26 -2.79
CA LEU A 49 11.82 -13.29 -3.82
C LEU A 49 12.76 -12.85 -4.94
N GLU A 50 12.66 -11.60 -5.39
CA GLU A 50 13.59 -11.01 -6.37
C GLU A 50 15.03 -11.05 -5.83
N ALA A 51 15.24 -10.70 -4.55
CA ALA A 51 16.53 -10.80 -3.89
C ALA A 51 17.06 -12.23 -3.87
N LEU A 52 16.20 -13.22 -3.57
CA LEU A 52 16.59 -14.62 -3.57
C LEU A 52 17.04 -15.08 -4.96
N LEU A 53 16.36 -14.67 -6.04
CA LEU A 53 16.78 -14.99 -7.41
C LEU A 53 18.18 -14.43 -7.73
N ILE A 54 18.45 -13.17 -7.34
CA ILE A 54 19.76 -12.55 -7.48
C ILE A 54 20.82 -13.34 -6.71
N ARG A 55 20.52 -13.75 -5.47
CA ARG A 55 21.45 -14.50 -4.62
C ARG A 55 21.70 -15.91 -5.14
N VAL A 56 20.69 -16.57 -5.71
CA VAL A 56 20.85 -17.89 -6.33
C VAL A 56 21.72 -17.81 -7.58
N GLN A 57 21.57 -16.77 -8.41
CA GLN A 57 22.46 -16.53 -9.55
C GLN A 57 23.91 -16.27 -9.12
N LEU A 58 24.13 -15.60 -7.98
CA LEU A 58 25.46 -15.31 -7.44
C LEU A 58 26.03 -16.39 -6.50
N ALA A 59 25.34 -17.52 -6.34
CA ALA A 59 25.73 -18.55 -5.38
C ALA A 59 27.05 -19.25 -5.73
N ARG A 60 27.40 -19.27 -7.03
CA ARG A 60 28.69 -19.78 -7.54
C ARG A 60 29.08 -19.03 -8.82
N PRO A 61 30.38 -18.99 -9.17
CA PRO A 61 30.83 -18.47 -10.46
C PRO A 61 30.16 -19.21 -11.63
N ASP A 62 29.94 -18.49 -12.74
CA ASP A 62 29.41 -19.01 -14.01
C ASP A 62 28.06 -19.76 -13.92
N ALA A 63 27.23 -19.41 -12.93
CA ALA A 63 25.87 -19.92 -12.85
C ALA A 63 25.01 -19.40 -14.01
N THR A 64 24.03 -20.20 -14.43
CA THR A 64 23.17 -19.94 -15.60
C THR A 64 21.68 -19.83 -15.22
N VAL A 65 21.39 -19.41 -13.99
CA VAL A 65 20.01 -19.31 -13.46
C VAL A 65 19.26 -18.14 -14.11
N LEU A 66 19.95 -17.01 -14.30
CA LEU A 66 19.43 -15.82 -14.98
C LEU A 66 20.36 -15.44 -16.13
N SER A 67 19.77 -14.98 -17.25
CA SER A 67 20.55 -14.29 -18.29
C SER A 67 21.01 -12.92 -17.79
N ALA A 68 22.02 -12.33 -18.46
CA ALA A 68 22.53 -11.00 -18.08
C ALA A 68 21.42 -9.92 -18.10
N ASP A 69 20.56 -9.94 -19.11
CA ASP A 69 19.43 -9.00 -19.21
C ASP A 69 18.40 -9.22 -18.11
N ALA A 70 18.03 -10.48 -17.83
CA ALA A 70 17.09 -10.80 -16.75
C ALA A 70 17.64 -10.43 -15.38
N TYR A 71 18.94 -10.62 -15.14
CA TYR A 71 19.60 -10.21 -13.89
C TYR A 71 19.50 -8.70 -13.69
N ASN A 72 19.80 -7.90 -14.73
CA ASN A 72 19.75 -6.44 -14.63
C ASN A 72 18.32 -5.93 -14.43
N GLN A 73 17.33 -6.55 -15.06
CA GLN A 73 15.92 -6.25 -14.85
C GLN A 73 15.49 -6.56 -13.42
N ILE A 74 15.73 -7.78 -12.93
CA ILE A 74 15.35 -8.20 -11.57
C ILE A 74 16.08 -7.37 -10.51
N PHE A 75 17.36 -7.05 -10.71
CA PHE A 75 18.11 -6.18 -9.80
C PHE A 75 17.50 -4.77 -9.69
N THR A 76 17.10 -4.20 -10.83
CA THR A 76 16.46 -2.88 -10.86
C THR A 76 15.07 -2.93 -10.21
N MET A 77 14.27 -3.94 -10.53
CA MET A 77 12.95 -4.14 -9.95
C MET A 77 13.03 -4.36 -8.43
N HIS A 78 13.99 -5.15 -7.95
CA HIS A 78 14.22 -5.35 -6.52
C HIS A 78 14.39 -4.02 -5.77
N GLY A 79 15.23 -3.13 -6.29
CA GLY A 79 15.43 -1.80 -5.72
C GLY A 79 14.14 -0.97 -5.69
N LEU A 80 13.39 -0.96 -6.80
CA LEU A 80 12.13 -0.23 -6.89
C LEU A 80 11.06 -0.80 -5.96
N THR A 81 10.84 -2.10 -6.00
CA THR A 81 9.88 -2.84 -5.18
C THR A 81 10.18 -2.63 -3.68
N MET A 82 11.43 -2.78 -3.25
CA MET A 82 11.77 -2.66 -1.83
C MET A 82 11.62 -1.24 -1.31
N ILE A 83 12.09 -0.22 -2.04
CA ILE A 83 12.07 1.16 -1.54
C ILE A 83 10.67 1.77 -1.69
N PHE A 84 10.10 1.75 -2.91
CA PHE A 84 8.85 2.44 -3.21
C PHE A 84 7.60 1.67 -2.80
N PHE A 85 7.67 0.33 -2.75
CA PHE A 85 6.51 -0.50 -2.46
C PHE A 85 6.59 -1.26 -1.13
N GLY A 86 7.79 -1.50 -0.59
CA GLY A 86 8.00 -2.10 0.73
C GLY A 86 8.21 -1.07 1.84
N VAL A 87 9.39 -0.48 1.91
CA VAL A 87 9.88 0.32 3.04
C VAL A 87 9.12 1.62 3.20
N MET A 88 8.99 2.43 2.14
CA MET A 88 8.28 3.71 2.25
C MET A 88 6.79 3.52 2.63
N PRO A 89 6.02 2.63 1.98
CA PRO A 89 4.62 2.40 2.35
C PRO A 89 4.45 1.79 3.74
N MET A 90 5.40 0.99 4.22
CA MET A 90 5.40 0.52 5.62
C MET A 90 5.54 1.70 6.59
N GLY A 91 6.41 2.66 6.29
CA GLY A 91 6.50 3.91 7.06
C GLY A 91 5.18 4.69 7.02
N VAL A 92 4.59 4.85 5.84
CA VAL A 92 3.28 5.53 5.66
C VAL A 92 2.16 4.80 6.41
N ALA A 93 2.17 3.47 6.48
CA ALA A 93 1.20 2.67 7.24
C ALA A 93 1.23 3.03 8.73
N LEU A 94 2.44 3.04 9.31
CA LEU A 94 2.66 3.38 10.72
C LEU A 94 2.29 4.84 11.00
N MET A 95 2.71 5.77 10.14
CA MET A 95 2.38 7.19 10.29
C MET A 95 0.87 7.44 10.22
N ASN A 96 0.17 6.81 9.26
CA ASN A 96 -1.27 6.90 9.14
C ASN A 96 -1.99 6.36 10.38
N TYR A 97 -1.51 5.25 10.94
CA TYR A 97 -2.16 4.63 12.09
C TYR A 97 -1.88 5.39 13.39
N LEU A 98 -0.61 5.69 13.66
CA LEU A 98 -0.13 6.13 14.97
C LEU A 98 -0.20 7.65 15.16
N ILE A 99 0.15 8.46 14.16
CA ILE A 99 0.31 9.91 14.35
C ILE A 99 -0.99 10.58 14.83
N PRO A 100 -2.16 10.35 14.20
CA PRO A 100 -3.40 10.96 14.68
C PRO A 100 -3.73 10.55 16.12
N LEU A 101 -3.40 9.32 16.52
CA LEU A 101 -3.59 8.83 17.88
C LEU A 101 -2.64 9.50 18.88
N MET A 102 -1.37 9.67 18.52
CA MET A 102 -0.35 10.30 19.36
C MET A 102 -0.67 11.78 19.64
N ILE A 103 -1.22 12.50 18.67
CA ILE A 103 -1.59 13.92 18.83
C ILE A 103 -3.03 14.13 19.33
N GLY A 104 -3.78 13.05 19.58
CA GLY A 104 -5.19 13.12 20.01
C GLY A 104 -6.16 13.66 18.95
N ALA A 105 -5.77 13.66 17.67
CA ALA A 105 -6.62 14.07 16.57
C ALA A 105 -7.61 12.97 16.20
N ARG A 106 -8.81 13.38 15.73
CA ARG A 106 -9.84 12.44 15.29
C ARG A 106 -9.48 11.72 13.99
N ASP A 107 -8.74 12.39 13.10
CA ASP A 107 -8.40 11.92 11.76
C ASP A 107 -7.28 12.79 11.15
N VAL A 108 -6.80 12.44 9.96
CA VAL A 108 -5.87 13.26 9.17
C VAL A 108 -6.56 14.50 8.57
N ALA A 109 -5.78 15.51 8.16
CA ALA A 109 -6.31 16.78 7.64
C ALA A 109 -7.26 16.61 6.43
N PHE A 110 -6.93 15.68 5.51
CA PHE A 110 -7.73 15.40 4.31
C PHE A 110 -8.04 13.90 4.16
N PRO A 111 -9.08 13.37 4.84
CA PRO A 111 -9.33 11.92 4.89
C PRO A 111 -9.59 11.26 3.53
N ARG A 112 -10.29 11.96 2.62
CA ARG A 112 -10.59 11.45 1.26
C ARG A 112 -9.36 11.44 0.37
N LEU A 113 -8.51 12.46 0.47
CA LEU A 113 -7.25 12.51 -0.28
C LEU A 113 -6.33 11.39 0.19
N ASN A 114 -6.27 11.14 1.50
CA ASN A 114 -5.49 10.04 2.07
C ASN A 114 -5.97 8.66 1.57
N ALA A 115 -7.28 8.44 1.51
CA ALA A 115 -7.85 7.22 0.92
C ALA A 115 -7.48 7.10 -0.57
N PHE A 116 -7.53 8.20 -1.33
CA PHE A 116 -7.12 8.23 -2.73
C PHE A 116 -5.63 7.93 -2.91
N SER A 117 -4.75 8.45 -2.04
CA SER A 117 -3.31 8.16 -2.06
C SER A 117 -3.02 6.67 -1.97
N PHE A 118 -3.78 5.92 -1.17
CA PHE A 118 -3.66 4.46 -1.10
C PHE A 118 -3.98 3.79 -2.44
N TRP A 119 -5.05 4.21 -3.10
CA TRP A 119 -5.44 3.63 -4.40
C TRP A 119 -4.48 3.97 -5.53
N VAL A 120 -3.91 5.18 -5.53
CA VAL A 120 -2.85 5.55 -6.47
C VAL A 120 -1.61 4.70 -6.24
N PHE A 121 -1.21 4.52 -4.99
CA PHE A 121 -0.10 3.64 -4.61
C PHE A 121 -0.32 2.20 -5.09
N LEU A 122 -1.48 1.62 -4.79
CA LEU A 122 -1.80 0.26 -5.20
C LEU A 122 -1.88 0.14 -6.73
N GLY A 123 -2.47 1.12 -7.41
CA GLY A 123 -2.53 1.18 -8.87
C GLY A 123 -1.14 1.25 -9.51
N ALA A 124 -0.21 2.02 -8.94
CA ALA A 124 1.17 2.08 -9.41
C ALA A 124 1.89 0.73 -9.22
N GLY A 125 1.63 0.03 -8.11
CA GLY A 125 2.24 -1.27 -7.85
C GLY A 125 1.68 -2.41 -8.71
N ILE A 126 0.46 -2.26 -9.23
CA ILE A 126 -0.14 -3.21 -10.19
C ILE A 126 0.36 -2.95 -11.62
N PHE A 127 0.72 -1.70 -11.94
CA PHE A 127 1.17 -1.32 -13.27
C PHE A 127 2.61 -1.77 -13.58
N MET A 128 3.48 -1.78 -12.56
CA MET A 128 4.84 -2.30 -12.68
C MET A 128 4.86 -3.82 -12.91
#